data_AF-A0A2V7W1S3-F1
#
_entry.id   AF-A0A2V7W1S3-F1
#
_cell.length_a   1.000
_cell.length_b   1.000
_cell.length_c   1.000
_cell.angle_alpha   90.00
_cell.angle_beta   90.00
_cell.angle_gamma   90.00
#
_symmetry.space_group_name_H-M   'P 1'
#
loop_
_entity.id
_entity.type
_entity.pdbx_description
1 polymer ?
#
loop_
_entity_poly.entity_id
_entity_poly.type
_entity_poly.pdbx_seq_one_letter_code
_entity_poly.pdbx_strand_id
1 'polypeptide(L)'
;MKWQVSSILTLTFTVFAAATAAAKTPTACELLSANDVKGVQGKAFEETKLTTSSQENMTMSQCFYRLPSFADSISLTVLRPASPSMDAEELWETLVDQEGKEDEGEAEKRAENHARKISGIGEEAFWSGNQMAGALYVLKGKAVLRISVGGAGTEKTKIEKSRQLAAIALQGMK
;
A
#
# COMPACT_ATOMS: atom_id res chain seq x y z
N MET A 1 -74.27 -22.31 -32.11
CA MET A 1 -73.78 -21.33 -31.11
C MET A 1 -72.57 -21.95 -30.41
N LYS A 2 -71.34 -21.63 -30.85
CA LYS A 2 -70.09 -22.13 -30.24
C LYS A 2 -69.23 -20.92 -29.91
N TRP A 3 -68.84 -20.79 -28.65
CA TRP A 3 -68.10 -19.66 -28.10
C TRP A 3 -66.59 -19.87 -28.29
N GLN A 4 -65.92 -18.87 -28.86
CA GLN A 4 -64.46 -18.77 -28.93
C GLN A 4 -63.92 -18.14 -27.64
N VAL A 5 -62.94 -18.78 -27.01
CA VAL A 5 -62.10 -18.17 -25.97
C VAL A 5 -60.70 -17.95 -26.54
N SER A 6 -60.31 -16.69 -26.66
CA SER A 6 -58.96 -16.27 -27.06
C SER A 6 -57.97 -16.50 -25.93
N SER A 7 -56.91 -17.26 -26.21
CA SER A 7 -55.72 -17.34 -25.36
C SER A 7 -54.95 -16.02 -25.41
N ILE A 8 -54.81 -15.36 -24.27
CA ILE A 8 -53.88 -14.25 -24.06
C ILE A 8 -52.55 -14.84 -23.56
N LEU A 9 -51.52 -14.76 -24.39
CA LEU A 9 -50.15 -15.14 -24.05
C LEU A 9 -49.47 -13.93 -23.38
N THR A 10 -49.41 -13.92 -22.05
CA THR A 10 -48.68 -12.90 -21.29
C THR A 10 -47.19 -13.20 -21.27
N LEU A 11 -46.41 -12.37 -21.97
CA LEU A 11 -44.95 -12.41 -21.98
C LEU A 11 -44.41 -11.75 -20.71
N THR A 12 -43.97 -12.52 -19.72
CA THR A 12 -43.31 -12.00 -18.51
C THR A 12 -41.85 -11.65 -18.83
N PHE A 13 -41.55 -10.35 -18.92
CA PHE A 13 -40.18 -9.83 -18.95
C PHE A 13 -39.61 -9.86 -17.53
N THR A 14 -38.72 -10.79 -17.23
CA THR A 14 -37.90 -10.79 -16.01
C THR A 14 -36.74 -9.80 -16.17
N VAL A 15 -36.81 -8.69 -15.45
CA VAL A 15 -35.71 -7.72 -15.35
C VAL A 15 -34.66 -8.29 -14.40
N PHE A 16 -33.51 -8.74 -14.94
CA PHE A 16 -32.32 -9.03 -14.14
C PHE A 16 -31.66 -7.70 -13.74
N ALA A 17 -31.85 -7.29 -12.49
CA ALA A 17 -31.07 -6.22 -11.89
C ALA A 17 -29.65 -6.73 -11.60
N ALA A 18 -28.68 -6.40 -12.46
CA ALA A 18 -27.28 -6.64 -12.19
C ALA A 18 -26.79 -5.64 -11.12
N ALA A 19 -26.69 -6.08 -9.87
CA ALA A 19 -26.01 -5.32 -8.84
C ALA A 19 -24.51 -5.25 -9.16
N THR A 20 -24.03 -4.10 -9.61
CA THR A 20 -22.59 -3.82 -9.73
C THR A 20 -21.99 -3.79 -8.33
N ALA A 21 -21.37 -4.90 -7.90
CA ALA A 21 -20.56 -4.92 -6.70
C ALA A 21 -19.37 -3.96 -6.89
N ALA A 22 -19.33 -2.86 -6.13
CA ALA A 22 -18.17 -1.99 -6.10
C ALA A 22 -16.96 -2.82 -5.65
N ALA A 23 -15.90 -2.84 -6.46
CA ALA A 23 -14.68 -3.57 -6.13
C ALA A 23 -14.10 -3.03 -4.82
N LYS A 24 -13.88 -3.91 -3.84
CA LYS A 24 -13.28 -3.54 -2.56
C LYS A 24 -11.80 -3.19 -2.77
N THR A 25 -11.36 -2.06 -2.24
CA THR A 25 -9.95 -1.66 -2.25
C THR A 25 -9.12 -2.62 -1.40
N PRO A 26 -7.99 -3.15 -1.90
CA PRO A 26 -7.18 -4.11 -1.16
C PRO A 26 -6.53 -3.50 0.09
N THR A 27 -6.42 -4.30 1.14
CA THR A 27 -5.60 -4.05 2.31
C THR A 27 -4.13 -4.29 2.02
N ALA A 28 -3.24 -3.82 2.90
CA ALA A 28 -1.81 -4.00 2.74
C ALA A 28 -1.35 -5.48 2.64
N CYS A 29 -2.06 -6.42 3.28
CA CYS A 29 -1.70 -7.84 3.23
C CYS A 29 -2.12 -8.54 1.93
N GLU A 30 -2.97 -7.89 1.13
CA GLU A 30 -3.41 -8.41 -0.16
C GLU A 30 -2.49 -7.94 -1.31
N LEU A 31 -1.49 -7.08 -1.02
CA LEU A 31 -0.60 -6.50 -2.02
C LEU A 31 0.69 -7.27 -2.26
N LEU A 32 1.11 -8.13 -1.33
CA LEU A 32 2.28 -9.01 -1.49
C LEU A 32 1.94 -10.42 -1.04
N SER A 33 2.44 -11.39 -1.80
CA SER A 33 2.38 -12.80 -1.39
C SER A 33 3.58 -13.18 -0.51
N ALA A 34 3.45 -14.30 0.20
CA ALA A 34 4.57 -14.92 0.90
C ALA A 34 5.75 -15.25 -0.03
N ASN A 35 5.49 -15.55 -1.31
CA ASN A 35 6.52 -15.84 -2.30
C ASN A 35 7.30 -14.59 -2.71
N ASP A 36 6.64 -13.44 -2.82
CA ASP A 36 7.31 -12.16 -3.11
C ASP A 36 8.26 -11.79 -1.97
N VAL A 37 7.78 -11.91 -0.74
CA VAL A 37 8.57 -11.67 0.48
C VAL A 37 9.76 -12.62 0.56
N LYS A 38 9.53 -13.93 0.36
CA LYS A 38 10.60 -14.94 0.35
C LYS A 38 11.61 -14.69 -0.77
N GLY A 39 11.15 -14.31 -1.96
CA GLY A 39 12.00 -14.03 -3.12
C GLY A 39 12.94 -12.85 -2.89
N VAL A 40 12.45 -11.80 -2.22
CA VAL A 40 13.25 -10.59 -1.95
C VAL A 40 14.16 -10.74 -0.73
N GLN A 41 13.68 -11.38 0.35
CA GLN A 41 14.50 -11.55 1.56
C GLN A 41 15.40 -12.78 1.54
N GLY A 42 15.13 -13.76 0.68
CA GLY A 42 15.85 -15.04 0.66
C GLY A 42 15.63 -15.88 1.94
N LYS A 43 14.59 -15.56 2.70
CA LYS A 43 14.27 -16.18 4.01
C LYS A 43 12.88 -16.77 3.99
N ALA A 44 12.66 -17.77 4.85
CA ALA A 44 11.33 -18.35 5.03
C ALA A 44 10.35 -17.28 5.51
N PHE A 45 9.12 -17.34 5.02
CA PHE A 45 7.99 -16.56 5.52
C PHE A 45 7.30 -17.35 6.64
N GLU A 46 6.89 -16.68 7.71
CA GLU A 46 6.15 -17.31 8.82
C GLU A 46 4.68 -16.92 8.79
N GLU A 47 4.38 -15.63 8.93
CA GLU A 47 3.01 -15.14 9.03
C GLU A 47 2.88 -13.67 8.60
N THR A 48 1.64 -13.25 8.37
CA THR A 48 1.26 -11.84 8.20
C THR A 48 0.37 -11.38 9.34
N LYS A 49 0.61 -10.18 9.84
CA LYS A 49 -0.30 -9.49 10.77
C LYS A 49 -0.82 -8.20 10.14
N LEU A 50 -2.13 -8.16 9.90
CA LEU A 50 -2.83 -6.96 9.47
C LEU A 50 -3.17 -6.07 10.67
N THR A 51 -2.83 -4.79 10.57
CA THR A 51 -3.27 -3.74 11.48
C THR A 51 -3.94 -2.64 10.66
N THR A 52 -5.11 -2.17 11.09
CA THR A 52 -5.80 -1.05 10.43
C THR A 52 -6.15 0.02 11.45
N SER A 53 -6.08 1.29 11.04
CA SER A 53 -6.58 2.41 11.83
C SER A 53 -7.19 3.47 10.93
N SER A 54 -8.02 4.33 11.52
CA SER A 54 -8.60 5.50 10.87
C SER A 54 -8.34 6.71 11.76
N GLN A 55 -7.93 7.80 11.14
CA GLN A 55 -7.82 9.13 11.73
C GLN A 55 -8.74 10.06 10.93
N GLU A 56 -8.84 11.33 11.34
CA GLU A 56 -9.75 12.29 10.71
C GLU A 56 -9.41 12.54 9.23
N ASN A 57 -8.12 12.54 8.87
CA ASN A 57 -7.64 12.87 7.53
C ASN A 57 -7.14 11.67 6.72
N MET A 58 -6.88 10.53 7.36
CA MET A 58 -6.35 9.35 6.68
C MET A 58 -6.81 8.04 7.28
N THR A 59 -6.85 7.00 6.45
CA THR A 59 -6.93 5.60 6.88
C THR A 59 -5.59 4.93 6.63
N MET A 60 -5.22 4.03 7.54
CA MET A 60 -4.01 3.24 7.47
C MET A 60 -4.35 1.75 7.44
N SER A 61 -3.74 1.03 6.51
CA SER A 61 -3.68 -0.43 6.51
C SER A 61 -2.22 -0.85 6.49
N GLN A 62 -1.75 -1.56 7.51
CA GLN A 62 -0.39 -2.08 7.60
C GLN A 62 -0.41 -3.59 7.62
N CYS A 63 0.44 -4.20 6.80
CA CYS A 63 0.77 -5.60 6.87
C CYS A 63 2.21 -5.77 7.36
N PHE A 64 2.36 -6.45 8.48
CA PHE A 64 3.65 -6.89 8.98
C PHE A 64 3.90 -8.34 8.54
N TYR A 65 4.92 -8.54 7.70
CA TYR A 65 5.35 -9.86 7.22
C TYR A 65 6.47 -10.36 8.11
N ARG A 66 6.13 -11.30 9.00
CA ARG A 66 7.05 -11.91 9.95
C ARG A 66 7.90 -12.95 9.22
N LEU A 67 9.22 -12.78 9.34
CA LEU A 67 10.24 -13.77 8.98
C LEU A 67 10.82 -14.36 10.26
N PRO A 68 11.55 -15.48 10.27
CA PRO A 68 12.05 -16.12 11.50
C PRO A 68 12.76 -15.17 12.48
N SER A 69 13.64 -14.31 11.96
CA SER A 69 14.24 -13.24 12.74
C SER A 69 13.44 -11.95 12.59
N PHE A 70 13.07 -11.35 13.72
CA PHE A 70 12.20 -10.16 13.73
C PHE A 70 12.89 -8.99 13.04
N ALA A 71 14.20 -8.88 13.22
CA ALA A 71 15.02 -7.86 12.57
C ALA A 71 14.93 -7.92 11.05
N ASP A 72 14.63 -9.07 10.44
CA ASP A 72 14.49 -9.26 8.99
C ASP A 72 13.07 -9.02 8.47
N SER A 73 12.12 -8.71 9.34
CA SER A 73 10.72 -8.62 8.94
C SER A 73 10.46 -7.37 8.10
N ILE A 74 9.36 -7.40 7.34
CA ILE A 74 8.96 -6.31 6.45
C ILE A 74 7.66 -5.70 6.97
N SER A 75 7.59 -4.36 6.91
CA SER A 75 6.34 -3.64 7.13
C SER A 75 5.93 -2.93 5.85
N LEU A 76 4.76 -3.26 5.34
CA LEU A 76 4.10 -2.57 4.22
C LEU A 76 2.89 -1.83 4.76
N THR A 77 2.83 -0.52 4.59
CA THR A 77 1.69 0.31 4.95
C THR A 77 1.10 0.96 3.71
N VAL A 78 -0.22 0.97 3.61
CA VAL A 78 -0.97 1.79 2.66
C VAL A 78 -1.72 2.85 3.45
N LEU A 79 -1.43 4.10 3.13
CA LEU A 79 -2.10 5.28 3.65
C LEU A 79 -3.04 5.80 2.56
N ARG A 80 -4.27 6.14 2.93
CA ARG A 80 -5.26 6.73 2.03
C ARG A 80 -5.92 7.91 2.69
N PRO A 81 -6.34 8.94 1.95
CA PRO A 81 -7.20 9.98 2.50
C PRO A 81 -8.46 9.38 3.13
N ALA A 82 -8.96 9.98 4.21
CA ALA A 82 -10.14 9.48 4.93
C ALA A 82 -11.44 9.56 4.11
N SER A 83 -11.48 10.47 3.12
CA SER A 83 -12.60 10.63 2.20
C SER A 83 -12.11 10.62 0.74
N PRO A 84 -12.89 10.06 -0.21
CA PRO A 84 -12.58 10.12 -1.64
C PRO A 84 -12.47 11.53 -2.23
N SER A 85 -13.00 12.53 -1.52
CA SER A 85 -12.95 13.96 -1.87
C SER A 85 -11.66 14.65 -1.44
N MET A 86 -10.87 14.02 -0.57
CA MET A 86 -9.57 14.53 -0.13
C MET A 86 -8.48 14.09 -1.08
N ASP A 87 -7.44 14.91 -1.19
CA ASP A 87 -6.36 14.71 -2.14
C ASP A 87 -5.25 13.83 -1.54
N ALA A 88 -4.74 12.87 -2.33
CA ALA A 88 -3.64 12.02 -1.85
C ALA A 88 -2.30 12.78 -1.87
N GLU A 89 -2.23 13.80 -2.72
CA GLU A 89 -1.13 14.74 -2.85
C GLU A 89 -0.97 15.57 -1.58
N GLU A 90 -2.06 16.01 -0.94
CA GLU A 90 -1.99 16.71 0.37
C GLU A 90 -1.44 15.79 1.47
N LEU A 91 -1.90 14.53 1.49
CA LEU A 91 -1.36 13.51 2.39
C LEU A 91 0.12 13.24 2.10
N TRP A 92 0.51 13.20 0.82
CA TRP A 92 1.89 13.01 0.38
C TRP A 92 2.80 14.14 0.86
N GLU A 93 2.44 15.39 0.62
CA GLU A 93 3.22 16.56 1.06
C GLU A 93 3.40 16.56 2.58
N THR A 94 2.34 16.22 3.32
CA THR A 94 2.42 16.08 4.79
C THR A 94 3.46 15.04 5.21
N LEU A 95 3.52 13.89 4.53
CA LEU A 95 4.49 12.83 4.82
C LEU A 95 5.92 13.25 4.46
N VAL A 96 6.12 13.92 3.32
CA VAL A 96 7.43 14.46 2.92
C VAL A 96 7.94 15.44 3.98
N ASP A 97 7.06 16.33 4.44
CA ASP A 97 7.37 17.32 5.46
C ASP A 97 7.70 16.72 6.82
N GLN A 98 6.93 15.72 7.27
CA GLN A 98 7.15 15.05 8.55
C GLN A 98 8.48 14.30 8.56
N GLU A 99 8.71 13.49 7.53
CA GLU A 99 9.93 12.70 7.39
C GLU A 99 11.18 13.56 7.13
N GLY A 100 11.00 14.78 6.63
CA GLY A 100 12.08 15.77 6.50
C GLY A 100 12.45 16.48 7.81
N LYS A 101 11.57 16.51 8.81
CA LYS A 101 11.72 17.30 10.06
C LYS A 101 12.19 16.50 11.28
N GLU A 102 12.04 15.17 11.28
CA GLU A 102 12.38 14.33 12.46
C GLU A 102 13.87 14.26 12.83
N ASP A 103 14.76 14.99 12.15
CA ASP A 103 16.22 14.97 12.38
C ASP A 103 16.83 16.26 12.98
N GLU A 104 16.02 17.23 13.42
CA GLU A 104 16.52 18.49 14.02
C GLU A 104 17.09 18.35 15.45
N GLY A 105 17.04 17.16 16.06
CA GLY A 105 17.47 16.92 17.45
C GLY A 105 18.96 16.70 17.71
N GLU A 106 19.80 16.45 16.69
CA GLU A 106 21.25 16.20 16.87
C GLU A 106 22.08 16.77 15.71
N ALA A 107 22.33 18.07 15.77
CA ALA A 107 22.81 18.94 14.68
C ALA A 107 24.27 18.75 14.21
N GLU A 108 24.97 17.63 14.49
CA GLU A 108 26.40 17.52 14.08
C GLU A 108 26.84 16.20 13.44
N LYS A 109 25.95 15.22 13.18
CA LYS A 109 26.31 13.98 12.44
C LYS A 109 25.26 13.46 11.44
N ARG A 110 24.38 14.31 10.91
CA ARG A 110 23.13 13.88 10.23
C ARG A 110 22.81 14.55 8.88
N ALA A 111 23.81 15.08 8.17
CA ALA A 111 23.61 15.71 6.87
C ALA A 111 23.28 14.74 5.69
N GLU A 112 22.86 13.50 5.96
CA GLU A 112 22.58 12.46 4.95
C GLU A 112 21.13 11.91 4.99
N ASN A 113 20.30 12.31 5.95
CA ASN A 113 18.97 11.73 6.20
C ASN A 113 17.80 12.59 5.68
N HIS A 114 18.00 13.41 4.67
CA HIS A 114 16.87 14.09 4.02
C HIS A 114 16.02 13.06 3.28
N ALA A 115 14.70 13.28 3.20
CA ALA A 115 13.82 12.56 2.29
C ALA A 115 14.42 12.59 0.86
N ARG A 116 15.07 11.50 0.45
CA ARG A 116 15.84 11.45 -0.79
C ARG A 116 14.93 10.95 -1.89
N LYS A 117 14.74 11.78 -2.92
CA LYS A 117 13.92 11.42 -4.09
C LYS A 117 14.41 10.12 -4.73
N ILE A 118 13.48 9.21 -5.02
CA ILE A 118 13.70 7.94 -5.69
C ILE A 118 12.94 7.99 -7.02
N SER A 119 13.63 7.89 -8.14
CA SER A 119 13.01 7.97 -9.47
C SER A 119 12.58 6.59 -9.99
N GLY A 120 11.59 6.59 -10.90
CA GLY A 120 11.20 5.40 -11.66
C GLY A 120 10.34 4.39 -10.89
N ILE A 121 9.61 4.82 -9.86
CA ILE A 121 8.61 4.02 -9.17
C ILE A 121 7.47 4.92 -8.66
N GLY A 122 6.23 4.49 -8.85
CA GLY A 122 5.05 5.33 -8.57
C GLY A 122 4.97 6.57 -9.46
N GLU A 123 4.14 7.52 -9.03
CA GLU A 123 4.14 8.90 -9.55
C GLU A 123 5.27 9.71 -8.92
N GLU A 124 5.41 9.62 -7.60
CA GLU A 124 6.54 10.15 -6.85
C GLU A 124 6.99 9.15 -5.79
N ALA A 125 8.27 9.21 -5.42
CA ALA A 125 8.82 8.38 -4.36
C ALA A 125 9.99 9.06 -3.66
N PHE A 126 10.14 8.79 -2.36
CA PHE A 126 11.30 9.18 -1.58
C PHE A 126 11.70 8.09 -0.60
N TRP A 127 12.97 8.10 -0.20
CA TRP A 127 13.49 7.31 0.89
C TRP A 127 13.71 8.21 2.10
N SER A 128 13.20 7.81 3.27
CA SER A 128 13.46 8.47 4.54
C SER A 128 14.21 7.53 5.48
N GLY A 129 15.07 8.11 6.33
CA GLY A 129 15.90 7.40 7.31
C GLY A 129 17.13 6.72 6.70
N ASN A 130 17.75 5.86 7.50
CA ASN A 130 19.04 5.22 7.17
C ASN A 130 18.95 3.68 7.07
N GLN A 131 20.09 3.01 6.93
CA GLN A 131 20.14 1.54 6.87
C GLN A 131 19.50 0.82 8.08
N MET A 132 19.43 1.41 9.26
CA MET A 132 18.83 0.77 10.44
C MET A 132 17.32 0.97 10.51
N ALA A 133 16.83 2.17 10.17
CA ALA A 133 15.45 2.58 10.40
C ALA A 133 14.76 3.26 9.21
N GLY A 134 15.18 2.96 7.97
CA GLY A 134 14.64 3.61 6.78
C GLY A 134 13.41 2.93 6.15
N ALA A 135 12.69 3.71 5.33
CA ALA A 135 11.55 3.25 4.54
C ALA A 135 11.46 3.99 3.20
N LEU A 136 10.92 3.28 2.20
CA LEU A 136 10.55 3.85 0.90
C LEU A 136 9.08 4.25 0.95
N TYR A 137 8.79 5.49 0.55
CA TYR A 137 7.46 6.04 0.36
C TYR A 137 7.20 6.22 -1.13
N VAL A 138 6.01 5.87 -1.60
CA VAL A 138 5.62 5.94 -3.01
C VAL A 138 4.18 6.44 -3.12
N LEU A 139 4.00 7.57 -3.79
CA LEU A 139 2.69 8.08 -4.21
C LEU A 139 2.19 7.29 -5.42
N LYS A 140 0.94 6.81 -5.35
CA LYS A 140 0.29 6.16 -6.48
C LYS A 140 -1.23 6.36 -6.44
N GLY A 141 -1.73 7.18 -7.36
CA GLY A 141 -3.15 7.51 -7.42
C GLY A 141 -3.61 8.06 -6.07
N LYS A 142 -4.72 7.53 -5.53
CA LYS A 142 -5.30 8.02 -4.27
C LYS A 142 -4.70 7.44 -2.99
N ALA A 143 -3.44 6.99 -3.03
CA ALA A 143 -2.81 6.32 -1.90
C ALA A 143 -1.30 6.54 -1.86
N VAL A 144 -0.74 6.45 -0.65
CA VAL A 144 0.70 6.40 -0.42
C VAL A 144 1.07 5.03 0.12
N LEU A 145 2.00 4.36 -0.55
CA LEU A 145 2.62 3.12 -0.10
C LEU A 145 3.88 3.46 0.71
N ARG A 146 4.04 2.88 1.89
CA ARG A 146 5.28 2.92 2.67
C ARG A 146 5.78 1.49 2.86
N ILE A 147 7.06 1.25 2.61
CA ILE A 147 7.68 -0.06 2.82
C ILE A 147 9.02 0.05 3.54
N SER A 148 9.13 -0.67 4.66
CA SER A 148 10.37 -0.81 5.42
C SER A 148 10.83 -2.26 5.38
N VAL A 149 12.11 -2.44 5.03
CA VAL A 149 12.75 -3.75 4.90
C VAL A 149 13.77 -3.93 6.02
N GLY A 150 13.49 -4.89 6.89
CA GLY A 150 14.40 -5.33 7.92
C GLY A 150 15.62 -6.09 7.39
N GLY A 151 16.55 -6.34 8.29
CA GLY A 151 17.68 -7.24 8.12
C GLY A 151 19.00 -6.49 7.99
N ALA A 152 20.08 -7.27 7.96
CA ALA A 152 21.40 -6.76 7.63
C ALA A 152 21.44 -6.33 6.15
N GLY A 153 22.29 -5.35 5.86
CA GLY A 153 22.47 -4.83 4.51
C GLY A 153 22.75 -3.33 4.54
N THR A 154 23.33 -2.84 3.45
CA THR A 154 23.52 -1.41 3.27
C THR A 154 22.20 -0.74 2.93
N GLU A 155 22.12 0.57 3.13
CA GLU A 155 20.96 1.36 2.71
C GLU A 155 20.60 1.14 1.24
N LYS A 156 21.60 1.10 0.35
CA LYS A 156 21.41 0.80 -1.07
C LYS A 156 20.66 -0.52 -1.28
N THR A 157 21.12 -1.59 -0.61
CA THR A 157 20.46 -2.90 -0.73
C THR A 157 19.04 -2.90 -0.16
N LYS A 158 18.78 -2.14 0.91
CA LYS A 158 17.43 -2.00 1.48
C LYS A 158 16.50 -1.25 0.53
N ILE A 159 16.97 -0.19 -0.11
CA ILE A 159 16.22 0.54 -1.13
C ILE A 159 15.90 -0.35 -2.32
N GLU A 160 16.86 -1.11 -2.83
CA GLU A 160 16.65 -2.03 -3.94
C GLU A 160 15.58 -3.07 -3.62
N LYS A 161 15.64 -3.70 -2.43
CA LYS A 161 14.61 -4.63 -1.96
C LYS A 161 13.23 -3.96 -1.80
N SER A 162 13.20 -2.77 -1.18
CA SER A 162 11.98 -1.98 -1.03
C SER A 162 11.36 -1.63 -2.39
N ARG A 163 12.17 -1.27 -3.38
CA ARG A 163 11.69 -0.97 -4.75
C ARG A 163 11.11 -2.20 -5.44
N GLN A 164 11.74 -3.37 -5.29
CA GLN A 164 11.23 -4.62 -5.87
C GLN A 164 9.84 -4.96 -5.31
N LEU A 165 9.70 -4.92 -3.98
CA LEU A 165 8.41 -5.18 -3.32
C LEU A 165 7.38 -4.11 -3.66
N ALA A 166 7.75 -2.83 -3.66
CA ALA A 166 6.84 -1.76 -4.05
C ALA A 166 6.35 -1.93 -5.50
N ALA A 167 7.22 -2.29 -6.44
CA ALA A 167 6.83 -2.51 -7.84
C ALA A 167 5.78 -3.62 -7.99
N ILE A 168 5.81 -4.65 -7.14
CA ILE A 168 4.80 -5.71 -7.08
C ILE A 168 3.51 -5.16 -6.46
N ALA A 169 3.60 -4.56 -5.28
CA ALA A 169 2.46 -4.04 -4.53
C ALA A 169 1.63 -3.01 -5.33
N LEU A 170 2.31 -2.13 -6.07
CA LEU A 170 1.66 -1.09 -6.89
C LEU A 170 0.78 -1.65 -8.01
N GLN A 171 0.97 -2.91 -8.43
CA GLN A 171 0.10 -3.55 -9.42
C GLN A 171 -1.30 -3.83 -8.87
N GLY A 172 -1.40 -4.05 -7.55
CA GLY A 172 -2.64 -4.23 -6.82
C GLY A 172 -3.27 -2.92 -6.32
N MET A 173 -2.52 -1.81 -6.35
CA MET A 173 -3.02 -0.48 -5.99
C MET A 173 -3.58 0.21 -7.25
N LYS A 174 -4.86 -0.03 -7.54
CA LYS A 174 -5.62 0.63 -8.60
C LYS A 174 -6.74 1.47 -8.04
#